data_AF-A0A2H0A0T7-F1
#
_entry.id   AF-A0A2H0A0T7-F1
#
_cell.length_a   1.000
_cell.length_b   1.000
_cell.length_c   1.000
_cell.angle_alpha   90.00
_cell.angle_beta   90.00
_cell.angle_gamma   90.00
#
_symmetry.space_group_name_H-M   'P 1'
#
loop_
_entity.id
_entity.type
_entity.pdbx_description
1 polymer ?
#
loop_
_entity_poly.entity_id
_entity_poly.type
_entity_poly.pdbx_seq_one_letter_code
_entity_poly.pdbx_strand_id
1 'polypeptide(L)'
;MSDTALKSSQRLKINRNFTPCPSVPGDELYPNGIFVFNITKMLDYIKENPDEIVLEEIFISDFPKIFSSINESHLNSVEIAKPVILAEIAPGRYNVIDGNHRIEKARRLGVKAIMAYKFNVHQHIQFLISKEAYLSYVEYWNDKIKIYGPGYH
;
A
#
# COMPACT_ATOMS: atom_id res chain seq x y z
N MET A 1 -7.64 -12.84 -16.80
CA MET A 1 -7.24 -12.56 -15.41
C MET A 1 -5.72 -12.46 -15.41
N SER A 2 -5.15 -11.38 -14.88
CA SER A 2 -3.68 -11.25 -14.80
C SER A 2 -3.12 -12.21 -13.74
N ASP A 3 -1.92 -12.76 -13.97
CA ASP A 3 -1.24 -13.70 -13.07
C ASP A 3 -1.10 -13.17 -11.62
N THR A 4 -1.03 -11.85 -11.46
CA THR A 4 -0.95 -11.16 -10.17
C THR A 4 -2.21 -11.35 -9.31
N ALA A 5 -3.40 -11.37 -9.92
CA ALA A 5 -4.67 -11.58 -9.22
C ALA A 5 -4.88 -13.04 -8.74
N LEU A 6 -4.25 -14.00 -9.42
CA LEU A 6 -4.25 -15.41 -9.01
C LEU A 6 -3.32 -15.67 -7.82
N LYS A 7 -2.23 -14.92 -7.67
CA LYS A 7 -1.33 -15.03 -6.50
C LYS A 7 -1.91 -14.39 -5.23
N SER A 8 -2.65 -13.29 -5.35
CA SER A 8 -3.21 -12.61 -4.16
C SER A 8 -4.47 -13.26 -3.57
N SER A 9 -4.99 -14.30 -4.20
CA SER A 9 -6.10 -15.08 -3.63
C SER A 9 -5.64 -16.24 -2.72
N GLN A 10 -4.32 -16.34 -2.45
CA GLN A 10 -3.74 -17.40 -1.63
C GLN A 10 -3.72 -17.05 -0.14
N ARG A 11 -4.05 -18.04 0.68
CA ARG A 11 -3.95 -17.93 2.14
C ARG A 11 -2.50 -17.76 2.56
N LEU A 12 -2.28 -16.84 3.49
CA LEU A 12 -0.99 -16.65 4.13
C LEU A 12 -0.77 -17.73 5.19
N LYS A 13 0.47 -18.23 5.24
CA LYS A 13 0.95 -19.10 6.32
C LYS A 13 1.76 -18.25 7.29
N ILE A 14 1.57 -18.48 8.59
CA ILE A 14 2.38 -17.83 9.62
C ILE A 14 3.83 -18.26 9.48
N ASN A 15 4.73 -17.29 9.25
CA ASN A 15 6.15 -17.46 9.40
C ASN A 15 6.52 -17.30 10.88
N ARG A 16 6.87 -18.40 11.55
CA ARG A 16 7.26 -18.41 12.97
C ARG A 16 8.53 -17.59 13.25
N ASN A 17 9.34 -17.40 12.22
CA ASN A 17 10.60 -16.65 12.26
C ASN A 17 10.44 -15.23 11.70
N PHE A 18 9.21 -14.71 11.62
CA PHE A 18 8.98 -13.33 11.24
C PHE A 18 9.69 -12.38 12.21
N THR A 19 10.56 -11.54 11.65
CA THR A 19 11.21 -10.44 12.35
C THR A 19 10.50 -9.15 11.92
N PRO A 20 9.93 -8.38 12.86
CA PRO A 20 9.31 -7.10 12.54
C PRO A 20 10.28 -6.16 11.83
N CYS A 21 9.75 -5.37 10.90
CA CYS A 21 10.51 -4.34 10.23
C CYS A 21 11.03 -3.34 11.28
N PRO A 22 12.34 -3.07 11.34
CA PRO A 22 12.86 -2.10 12.29
C PRO A 22 12.27 -0.72 11.98
N SER A 23 12.03 0.04 13.04
CA SER A 23 11.62 1.44 12.95
C SER A 23 12.54 2.28 13.82
N VAL A 24 13.05 3.38 13.25
CA VAL A 24 13.88 4.35 13.96
C VAL A 24 13.20 5.72 14.00
N PRO A 25 13.55 6.60 14.95
CA PRO A 25 13.02 7.96 14.97
C PRO A 25 13.27 8.67 13.64
N GLY A 26 12.20 9.22 13.06
CA GLY A 26 12.22 9.89 11.76
C GLY A 26 11.74 9.03 10.58
N ASP A 27 11.54 7.72 10.77
CA ASP A 27 10.86 6.91 9.76
C ASP A 27 9.41 7.37 9.56
N GLU A 28 8.97 7.40 8.31
CA GLU A 28 7.57 7.62 7.97
C GLU A 28 6.79 6.31 8.17
N LEU A 29 5.76 6.37 9.00
CA LEU A 29 4.93 5.22 9.36
C LEU A 29 3.48 5.46 8.91
N TYR A 30 2.87 4.43 8.34
CA TYR A 30 1.46 4.46 7.97
C TYR A 30 0.64 3.52 8.87
N PRO A 31 -0.22 4.07 9.76
CA PRO A 31 -1.13 3.27 10.56
C PRO A 31 -2.43 2.96 9.81
N ASN A 32 -2.81 1.68 9.79
CA ASN A 32 -4.13 1.21 9.38
C ASN A 32 -4.72 0.35 10.50
N GLY A 33 -5.28 1.02 11.51
CA GLY A 33 -5.63 0.38 12.78
C GLY A 33 -4.37 -0.12 13.49
N ILE A 34 -4.35 -1.40 13.86
CA ILE A 34 -3.18 -2.04 14.50
C ILE A 34 -2.07 -2.38 13.49
N PHE A 35 -2.33 -2.29 12.18
CA PHE A 35 -1.36 -2.61 11.14
C PHE A 35 -0.57 -1.35 10.81
N VAL A 36 0.65 -1.26 11.34
CA VAL A 36 1.55 -0.12 11.11
C VAL A 36 2.67 -0.53 10.18
N PHE A 37 2.76 0.13 9.02
CA PHE A 37 3.76 -0.14 7.98
C PHE A 37 4.85 0.92 8.00
N ASN A 38 6.10 0.50 7.80
CA ASN A 38 7.23 1.41 7.65
C ASN A 38 7.41 1.85 6.19
N ILE A 39 6.94 3.05 5.85
CA ILE A 39 6.97 3.60 4.48
C ILE A 39 8.41 3.91 4.05
N THR A 40 9.24 4.43 4.96
CA THR A 40 10.66 4.69 4.67
C THR A 40 11.34 3.41 4.19
N LYS A 41 11.14 2.30 4.88
CA LYS A 41 11.74 1.00 4.50
C LYS A 41 11.15 0.43 3.21
N MET A 42 9.88 0.69 2.92
CA MET A 42 9.30 0.34 1.61
C MET A 42 9.96 1.13 0.47
N LEU A 43 10.22 2.42 0.67
CA LEU A 43 10.90 3.27 -0.32
C LEU A 43 12.35 2.85 -0.52
N ASP A 44 13.07 2.46 0.54
CA ASP A 44 14.42 1.92 0.45
C ASP A 44 14.42 0.60 -0.34
N TYR A 45 13.48 -0.30 -0.04
CA TYR A 45 13.33 -1.57 -0.76
C TYR A 45 13.09 -1.39 -2.26
N ILE A 46 12.26 -0.42 -2.66
CA ILE A 46 12.00 -0.12 -4.07
C ILE A 46 13.28 0.34 -4.78
N LYS A 47 14.10 1.18 -4.12
CA LYS A 47 15.36 1.66 -4.70
C LYS A 47 16.37 0.52 -4.87
N GLU A 48 16.41 -0.41 -3.93
CA GLU A 48 17.31 -1.56 -3.94
C GLU A 48 16.83 -2.66 -4.91
N ASN A 49 15.52 -2.76 -5.14
CA ASN A 49 14.89 -3.83 -5.92
C ASN A 49 13.87 -3.26 -6.95
N PRO A 50 14.30 -2.43 -7.91
CA PRO A 50 13.40 -1.69 -8.79
C PRO A 50 12.51 -2.58 -9.68
N ASP A 51 12.97 -3.79 -10.00
CA ASP A 51 12.25 -4.73 -10.88
C ASP A 51 11.28 -5.65 -10.13
N GLU A 52 11.29 -5.66 -8.79
CA GLU A 52 10.44 -6.55 -8.00
C GLU A 52 9.04 -5.99 -7.73
N ILE A 53 8.89 -4.67 -7.81
CA ILE A 53 7.63 -3.98 -7.53
C ILE A 53 7.04 -3.46 -8.83
N VAL A 54 5.77 -3.81 -9.08
CA VAL A 54 5.06 -3.31 -10.26
C VAL A 54 4.87 -1.80 -10.13
N LEU A 55 5.40 -1.08 -11.12
CA LEU A 55 5.13 0.33 -11.32
C LEU A 55 4.08 0.48 -12.43
N GLU A 56 2.89 0.96 -12.07
CA GLU A 56 1.76 1.09 -13.01
C GLU A 56 1.10 2.47 -12.94
N GLU A 57 0.41 2.83 -14.01
CA GLU A 57 -0.45 4.02 -14.04
C GLU A 57 -1.78 3.72 -13.33
N ILE A 58 -2.22 4.63 -12.47
CA ILE A 58 -3.49 4.55 -11.73
C ILE A 58 -4.35 5.78 -12.04
N PHE A 59 -5.66 5.59 -12.16
CA PHE A 59 -6.58 6.70 -12.43
C PHE A 59 -6.98 7.42 -11.15
N ILE A 60 -6.93 8.76 -11.16
CA ILE A 60 -7.31 9.60 -10.02
C ILE A 60 -8.80 9.46 -9.66
N SER A 61 -9.63 9.09 -10.63
CA SER A 61 -11.06 8.81 -10.44
C SER A 61 -11.34 7.60 -9.57
N ASP A 62 -10.39 6.66 -9.45
CA ASP A 62 -10.58 5.41 -8.71
C ASP A 62 -10.47 5.63 -7.19
N PHE A 63 -9.98 6.79 -6.78
CA PHE A 63 -9.77 7.15 -5.39
C PHE A 63 -10.82 8.17 -4.93
N PRO A 64 -11.40 8.00 -3.73
CA PRO A 64 -12.36 8.95 -3.19
C PRO A 64 -11.72 10.33 -3.03
N LYS A 65 -12.56 11.37 -3.11
CA LYS A 65 -12.14 12.72 -2.74
C LYS A 65 -11.80 12.71 -1.26
N ILE A 66 -10.55 13.05 -0.94
CA ILE A 66 -10.13 13.20 0.45
C ILE A 66 -10.64 14.57 0.91
N PHE A 67 -11.69 14.59 1.73
CA PHE A 67 -12.19 15.79 2.37
C PHE A 67 -11.30 16.15 3.56
N SER A 68 -10.03 16.44 3.33
CA SER A 68 -9.21 17.10 4.34
C SER A 68 -9.16 18.60 4.05
N SER A 69 -9.26 19.40 5.10
CA SER A 69 -8.97 20.83 5.13
C SER A 69 -7.49 21.03 4.79
N ILE A 70 -7.13 20.86 3.52
CA ILE A 70 -5.74 20.99 3.07
C ILE A 70 -5.41 22.48 3.10
N ASN A 71 -4.46 22.82 3.97
CA ASN A 71 -3.78 24.11 3.97
C ASN A 71 -3.17 24.30 2.56
N GLU A 72 -3.71 25.25 1.80
CA GLU A 72 -3.39 25.49 0.40
C GLU A 72 -1.90 25.75 0.15
N SER A 73 -1.18 26.22 1.17
CA SER A 73 0.26 26.52 1.13
C SER A 73 1.17 25.30 0.90
N HIS A 74 0.73 24.08 1.20
CA HIS A 74 1.54 22.86 0.99
C HIS A 74 1.40 22.24 -0.40
N LEU A 75 0.46 22.68 -1.23
CA LEU A 75 0.25 22.05 -2.54
C LEU A 75 1.35 22.42 -3.54
N ASN A 76 2.02 23.56 -3.41
CA ASN A 76 2.99 24.00 -4.42
C ASN A 76 4.30 23.18 -4.41
N SER A 77 4.73 22.64 -3.27
CA SER A 77 5.99 21.87 -3.16
C SER A 77 5.86 20.38 -3.51
N VAL A 78 4.64 19.85 -3.61
CA VAL A 78 4.43 18.41 -3.83
C VAL A 78 4.66 18.04 -5.29
N GLU A 79 5.68 17.24 -5.57
CA GLU A 79 5.95 16.73 -6.93
C GLU A 79 5.01 15.56 -7.25
N ILE A 80 4.07 15.77 -8.19
CA ILE A 80 3.14 14.71 -8.65
C ILE A 80 3.82 13.64 -9.50
N ALA A 81 5.04 13.90 -9.99
CA ALA A 81 5.82 12.95 -10.78
C ALA A 81 6.37 11.78 -9.94
N LYS A 82 6.47 11.96 -8.61
CA LYS A 82 6.88 10.88 -7.70
C LYS A 82 5.74 9.87 -7.56
N PRO A 83 5.99 8.58 -7.84
CA PRO A 83 4.96 7.56 -7.68
C PRO A 83 4.37 7.52 -6.28
N VAL A 84 3.10 7.13 -6.17
CA VAL A 84 2.45 6.83 -4.88
C VAL A 84 2.68 5.37 -4.51
N ILE A 85 2.36 4.97 -3.28
CA ILE A 85 2.45 3.57 -2.86
C ILE A 85 1.04 3.03 -2.58
N LEU A 86 0.72 1.95 -3.28
CA LEU A 86 -0.48 1.14 -3.06
C LEU A 86 -0.12 -0.17 -2.38
N ALA A 87 -0.84 -0.52 -1.32
CA ALA A 87 -0.74 -1.83 -0.67
C ALA A 87 -2.06 -2.59 -0.78
N GLU A 88 -1.98 -3.87 -1.12
CA GLU A 88 -3.13 -4.76 -1.22
C GLU A 88 -3.66 -5.14 0.18
N ILE A 89 -4.77 -4.55 0.60
CA ILE A 89 -5.34 -4.76 1.94
C ILE A 89 -6.41 -5.86 1.98
N ALA A 90 -6.85 -6.35 0.83
CA ALA A 90 -7.65 -7.55 0.64
C ALA A 90 -7.45 -8.02 -0.81
N PRO A 91 -7.76 -9.27 -1.17
CA PRO A 91 -7.56 -9.75 -2.54
C PRO A 91 -8.17 -8.81 -3.58
N GLY A 92 -7.31 -8.25 -4.45
CA GLY A 92 -7.69 -7.30 -5.50
C GLY A 92 -8.04 -5.87 -5.04
N ARG A 93 -7.95 -5.57 -3.73
CA ARG A 93 -8.31 -4.26 -3.17
C ARG A 93 -7.08 -3.57 -2.59
N TYR A 94 -6.82 -2.36 -3.06
CA TYR A 94 -5.62 -1.61 -2.75
C TYR A 94 -5.95 -0.30 -2.04
N ASN A 95 -5.13 0.05 -1.04
CA ASN A 95 -5.18 1.34 -0.37
C ASN A 95 -3.93 2.17 -0.66
N VAL A 96 -4.08 3.49 -0.72
CA VAL A 96 -2.97 4.44 -0.76
C VAL A 96 -2.38 4.56 0.63
N ILE A 97 -1.15 4.09 0.79
CA ILE A 97 -0.42 4.14 2.07
C ILE A 97 0.65 5.25 2.09
N ASP A 98 1.08 5.72 0.93
CA ASP A 98 1.87 6.93 0.76
C ASP A 98 1.43 7.68 -0.50
N GLY A 99 1.41 9.02 -0.44
CA GLY A 99 1.10 9.88 -1.59
C GLY A 99 -0.34 10.38 -1.68
N ASN A 100 -1.12 10.34 -0.60
CA ASN A 100 -2.48 10.90 -0.56
C ASN A 100 -2.53 12.38 -1.01
N HIS A 101 -1.55 13.20 -0.59
CA HIS A 101 -1.42 14.59 -1.04
C HIS A 101 -1.08 14.69 -2.54
N ARG A 102 -0.32 13.75 -3.10
CA ARG A 102 0.01 13.71 -4.54
C ARG A 102 -1.24 13.42 -5.37
N ILE A 103 -2.07 12.46 -4.94
CA ILE A 103 -3.36 12.15 -5.58
C ILE A 103 -4.29 13.37 -5.54
N GLU A 104 -4.40 14.04 -4.39
CA GLU A 104 -5.27 15.20 -4.27
C GLU A 104 -4.77 16.40 -5.07
N LYS A 105 -3.45 16.64 -5.12
CA LYS A 105 -2.87 17.64 -6.02
C LYS A 105 -3.15 17.32 -7.49
N ALA A 106 -2.92 16.08 -7.92
CA ALA A 106 -3.19 15.64 -9.29
C ALA A 106 -4.66 15.86 -9.68
N ARG A 107 -5.59 15.56 -8.76
CA ARG A 107 -7.03 15.81 -8.93
C ARG A 107 -7.33 17.29 -9.17
N ARG A 108 -6.77 18.19 -8.36
CA ARG A 108 -6.96 19.65 -8.50
C ARG A 108 -6.38 20.20 -9.80
N LEU A 109 -5.29 19.61 -10.28
CA LEU A 109 -4.66 19.97 -11.55
C LEU A 109 -5.36 19.35 -12.78
N GLY A 110 -6.42 18.56 -12.60
CA GLY A 110 -7.10 17.88 -13.71
C GLY A 110 -6.27 16.76 -14.34
N VAL A 111 -5.22 16.29 -13.67
CA VAL A 111 -4.41 15.15 -14.11
C VAL A 111 -5.25 13.88 -13.96
N LYS A 112 -5.37 13.10 -15.03
CA LYS A 112 -6.22 11.91 -15.07
C LYS A 112 -5.62 10.72 -14.36
N ALA A 113 -4.30 10.59 -14.41
CA ALA A 113 -3.58 9.44 -13.90
C ALA A 113 -2.18 9.80 -13.41
N ILE A 114 -1.67 9.01 -12.47
CA ILE A 114 -0.31 9.12 -11.92
C ILE A 114 0.32 7.74 -11.77
N MET A 115 1.63 7.69 -11.58
CA MET A 115 2.33 6.42 -11.35
C MET A 115 2.17 5.95 -9.90
N ALA A 116 2.10 4.63 -9.70
CA ALA A 116 2.07 4.00 -8.40
C ALA A 116 2.92 2.73 -8.35
N TYR A 117 3.65 2.55 -7.25
CA TYR A 117 4.22 1.27 -6.85
C TYR A 117 3.14 0.43 -6.18
N LYS A 118 2.91 -0.77 -6.69
CA LYS A 118 1.82 -1.64 -6.23
C LYS A 118 2.38 -2.87 -5.53
N PHE A 119 2.22 -2.90 -4.22
CA PHE A 119 2.61 -4.02 -3.38
C PHE A 119 1.46 -4.99 -3.23
N ASN A 120 1.71 -6.26 -3.55
CA ASN A 120 0.83 -7.34 -3.14
C ASN A 120 1.13 -7.76 -1.69
N VAL A 121 0.23 -8.53 -1.09
CA VAL A 121 0.34 -8.94 0.32
C VAL A 121 1.66 -9.60 0.70
N HIS A 122 2.26 -10.40 -0.17
CA HIS A 122 3.51 -11.09 0.11
C HIS A 122 4.70 -10.12 0.14
N GLN A 123 4.56 -8.98 -0.55
CA GLN A 123 5.59 -7.95 -0.62
C GLN A 123 5.47 -6.97 0.55
N HIS A 124 4.28 -6.45 0.89
CA HIS A 124 4.19 -5.41 1.93
C HIS A 124 4.15 -5.94 3.35
N ILE A 125 3.75 -7.20 3.58
CA ILE A 125 3.59 -7.74 4.94
C ILE A 125 4.91 -7.74 5.74
N GLN A 126 6.06 -7.78 5.06
CA GLN A 126 7.38 -7.71 5.69
C GLN A 126 7.69 -6.35 6.33
N PHE A 127 6.94 -5.29 5.97
CA PHE A 127 7.16 -3.93 6.49
C PHE A 127 6.31 -3.62 7.73
N LEU A 128 5.62 -4.60 8.29
CA LEU A 128 4.94 -4.46 9.58
C LEU A 128 5.96 -4.34 10.71
N ILE A 129 5.78 -3.32 11.55
CA ILE A 129 6.75 -2.98 12.61
C ILE A 129 6.57 -3.76 13.92
N SER A 130 5.51 -4.57 14.03
CA SER A 130 5.29 -5.42 15.21
C SER A 130 4.88 -6.84 14.83
N LYS A 131 5.22 -7.79 15.71
CA LYS A 131 4.91 -9.20 15.51
C LYS A 131 3.43 -9.47 15.70
N GLU A 132 2.81 -8.75 16.62
CA GLU A 132 1.38 -8.82 16.92
C GLU A 132 0.55 -8.36 15.72
N ALA A 133 0.97 -7.26 15.07
CA ALA A 133 0.35 -6.79 13.84
C ALA A 133 0.50 -7.82 12.73
N TYR A 134 1.68 -8.41 12.56
CA TYR A 134 1.92 -9.47 11.58
C TYR A 134 1.00 -10.68 11.75
N LEU A 135 0.91 -11.22 12.97
CA LEU A 135 0.06 -12.37 13.27
C LEU A 135 -1.41 -12.04 12.99
N SER A 136 -1.87 -10.88 13.48
CA SER A 136 -3.23 -10.39 13.25
C SER A 136 -3.52 -10.16 11.76
N TYR A 137 -2.52 -9.71 10.99
CA TYR A 137 -2.65 -9.47 9.55
C TYR A 137 -2.84 -10.77 8.77
N VAL A 138 -2.11 -11.83 9.14
CA VAL A 138 -2.26 -13.16 8.52
C VAL A 138 -3.69 -13.69 8.72
N GLU A 139 -4.23 -13.57 9.93
CA GLU A 139 -5.61 -13.95 10.24
C GLU A 139 -6.61 -13.10 9.45
N TYR A 140 -6.48 -11.78 9.55
CA TYR A 140 -7.31 -10.81 8.83
C TYR A 140 -7.36 -11.10 7.32
N TRP A 141 -6.20 -11.32 6.69
CA TRP A 141 -6.11 -11.60 5.26
C TRP A 141 -6.82 -12.90 4.88
N ASN A 142 -6.59 -13.96 5.67
CA ASN A 142 -7.20 -15.26 5.44
C ASN A 142 -8.73 -15.22 5.59
N ASP A 143 -9.26 -14.34 6.42
CA ASP A 143 -10.68 -14.05 6.49
C ASP A 143 -11.19 -13.26 5.27
N LYS A 144 -10.42 -12.28 4.78
CA LYS A 144 -10.78 -11.53 3.56
C LYS A 144 -10.84 -12.43 2.32
N ILE A 145 -10.00 -13.45 2.20
CA ILE A 145 -10.09 -14.43 1.10
C ILE A 145 -11.44 -15.15 1.06
N LYS A 146 -12.06 -15.43 2.21
CA LYS A 146 -13.38 -16.08 2.26
C LYS A 146 -14.48 -15.20 1.68
N ILE A 147 -14.27 -13.88 1.64
CA ILE A 147 -15.25 -12.88 1.20
C ILE A 147 -14.98 -12.44 -0.24
N TYR A 148 -13.70 -12.28 -0.61
CA TYR A 148 -13.28 -11.66 -1.87
C TYR A 148 -12.49 -12.60 -2.79
N GLY A 149 -12.27 -13.85 -2.38
CA GLY A 149 -11.53 -14.84 -3.16
C GLY A 149 -12.37 -15.42 -4.32
N PRO A 150 -11.71 -15.90 -5.40
CA PRO A 150 -12.39 -16.57 -6.50
C PRO A 150 -13.11 -17.83 -5.99
N GLY A 151 -14.42 -17.92 -6.23
CA GLY A 151 -15.27 -19.05 -5.81
C GLY A 151 -16.28 -18.75 -4.68
N TYR A 152 -16.31 -17.52 -4.16
CA TYR A 152 -17.33 -17.04 -3.22
C TYR A 152 -18.20 -15.94 -3.85
N HIS A 153 -18.84 -16.23 -4.98
CA HIS A 153 -19.94 -15.45 -5.57
C HIS A 153 -21.00 -16.40 -6.12
#